data_AF-A0A3B8W0Q2-F1
#
_entry.id   AF-A0A3B8W0Q2-F1
#
_cell.length_a   1.000
_cell.length_b   1.000
_cell.length_c   1.000
_cell.angle_alpha   90.00
_cell.angle_beta   90.00
_cell.angle_gamma   90.00
#
_symmetry.space_group_name_H-M   'P 1'
#
loop_
_entity.id
_entity.type
_entity.pdbx_description
1 polymer ?
#
loop_
_entity_poly.entity_id
_entity_poly.type
_entity_poly.pdbx_seq_one_letter_code
_entity_poly.pdbx_strand_id
1 'polypeptide(L)' 'ACLAHDMGNPPFGHSGEQAIGAYFSEGNGAKLRDAVLKENGRWNDFERFEGNANAIRLLAHQFKGRRPGGFA' A
#
# COMPACT_ATOMS: atom_id res chain seq x y z
N ALA A 1 11.56 6.32 16.94
CA ALA A 1 10.59 5.79 15.96
C ALA A 1 9.36 5.28 16.72
N CYS A 2 8.45 6.19 17.09
CA CYS A 2 7.17 5.83 17.74
C CYS A 2 5.97 6.56 17.11
N LEU A 3 6.19 7.66 16.37
CA LEU A 3 5.12 8.45 15.77
C LEU A 3 4.83 8.09 14.30
N ALA A 4 5.82 7.56 13.57
CA ALA A 4 5.71 7.29 12.13
C ALA A 4 5.29 5.84 11.78
N HIS A 5 5.27 4.93 12.75
CA HIS A 5 4.95 3.52 12.52
C HIS A 5 3.49 3.34 12.07
N ASP A 6 2.55 4.03 12.71
CA ASP A 6 1.12 3.89 12.39
C ASP A 6 0.68 4.70 11.17
N MET A 7 1.56 5.53 10.60
CA MET A 7 1.21 6.31 9.40
C MET A 7 0.97 5.44 8.17
N GLY A 8 1.65 4.30 8.09
CA GLY A 8 1.49 3.36 6.97
C GLY A 8 0.42 2.30 7.18
N ASN A 9 -0.04 2.12 8.42
CA ASN A 9 -1.05 1.12 8.74
C ASN A 9 -2.41 1.55 8.20
N PRO A 10 -3.19 0.61 7.62
CA PRO A 10 -4.56 0.89 7.20
C PRO A 10 -5.46 1.05 8.44
N PRO A 11 -6.68 1.59 8.27
CA PRO A 11 -7.70 1.49 9.31
C PRO A 11 -7.82 0.04 9.80
N PHE A 12 -8.04 -0.15 11.10
CA PHE A 12 -8.11 -1.47 11.74
C PHE A 12 -6.78 -2.26 11.81
N GLY A 13 -5.63 -1.62 11.57
CA GLY A 13 -4.30 -2.23 11.81
C GLY A 13 -4.10 -3.52 11.01
N HIS A 14 -3.57 -4.57 11.65
CA HIS A 14 -3.33 -5.88 11.01
C HIS A 14 -4.59 -6.46 10.34
N SER A 15 -5.78 -6.24 10.91
CA SER A 15 -7.02 -6.70 10.28
C SER A 15 -7.30 -5.95 8.97
N GLY A 16 -6.93 -4.68 8.89
CA GLY A 16 -6.98 -3.91 7.65
C GLY A 16 -5.98 -4.40 6.60
N GLU A 17 -4.77 -4.77 7.01
CA GLU A 17 -3.77 -5.35 6.10
C GLU A 17 -4.24 -6.68 5.51
N GLN A 18 -4.77 -7.56 6.35
CA GLN A 18 -5.36 -8.82 5.93
C GLN A 18 -6.55 -8.60 4.99
N ALA A 19 -7.41 -7.61 5.28
CA ALA A 19 -8.55 -7.29 4.42
C ALA A 19 -8.12 -6.77 3.03
N ILE A 20 -7.07 -5.94 2.97
CA ILE A 20 -6.49 -5.47 1.71
C ILE A 20 -5.92 -6.67 0.92
N GLY A 21 -5.11 -7.51 1.56
CA GLY A 21 -4.57 -8.72 0.94
C GLY A 21 -5.67 -9.62 0.38
N ALA A 22 -6.69 -9.92 1.19
CA ALA A 22 -7.84 -10.75 0.80
C ALA A 22 -8.65 -10.14 -0.36
N TYR A 23 -8.80 -8.82 -0.40
CA TYR A 23 -9.48 -8.14 -1.50
C TYR A 23 -8.75 -8.35 -2.84
N PHE A 24 -7.42 -8.38 -2.82
CA PHE A 24 -6.62 -8.59 -4.03
C PHE A 24 -6.40 -10.08 -4.34
N SER A 25 -6.30 -10.98 -3.36
CA SER A 25 -6.12 -12.42 -3.61
C SER A 25 -7.41 -13.11 -4.09
N GLU A 26 -8.52 -12.87 -3.40
CA GLU A 26 -9.77 -13.64 -3.54
C GLU A 26 -10.96 -12.77 -3.89
N GLY A 27 -10.87 -11.47 -3.59
CA GLY A 27 -11.93 -10.50 -3.83
C GLY A 27 -11.94 -9.88 -5.23
N ASN A 28 -12.73 -8.82 -5.34
CA ASN A 28 -12.92 -8.07 -6.59
C ASN A 28 -11.62 -7.42 -7.12
N GLY A 29 -10.57 -7.31 -6.31
CA GLY A 29 -9.27 -6.80 -6.72
C GLY A 29 -8.53 -7.74 -7.66
N ALA A 30 -8.77 -9.06 -7.59
CA ALA A 30 -8.07 -10.07 -8.38
C ALA A 30 -8.14 -9.82 -9.91
N LYS A 31 -9.23 -9.20 -10.39
CA LYS A 31 -9.41 -8.82 -11.80
C LYS A 31 -8.38 -7.82 -12.32
N LEU A 32 -7.67 -7.12 -11.43
CA LEU A 32 -6.64 -6.14 -11.77
C LEU A 32 -5.26 -6.78 -12.00
N ARG A 33 -5.10 -8.06 -11.65
CA ARG A 33 -3.80 -8.76 -11.69
C ARG A 33 -3.12 -8.67 -13.05
N ASP A 34 -3.84 -9.01 -14.10
CA ASP A 34 -3.27 -9.05 -15.45
C ASP A 34 -2.91 -7.65 -15.95
N ALA A 35 -3.68 -6.62 -15.56
CA ALA A 35 -3.37 -5.23 -15.87
C ALA A 35 -2.08 -4.78 -15.18
N VAL A 36 -1.94 -5.07 -13.88
CA VAL A 36 -0.74 -4.75 -13.10
C VAL A 36 0.50 -5.43 -13.69
N LEU A 37 0.42 -6.72 -14.00
CA LEU A 37 1.54 -7.48 -14.57
C LEU A 37 1.92 -6.98 -15.98
N LYS A 38 0.93 -6.60 -16.80
CA LYS A 38 1.15 -6.04 -18.14
C LYS A 38 1.91 -4.71 -18.10
N GLU A 39 1.73 -3.93 -17.05
CA GLU A 39 2.45 -2.67 -16.82
C GLU A 39 3.81 -2.86 -16.11
N ASN A 40 4.31 -4.10 -16.00
CA ASN A 40 5.51 -4.46 -15.23
C ASN A 40 5.39 -4.13 -13.72
N GLY A 41 4.17 -4.03 -13.20
CA GLY A 41 3.89 -3.86 -11.78
C GLY A 41 4.10 -5.14 -10.98
N ARG A 42 4.20 -4.99 -9.65
CA ARG A 42 4.44 -6.10 -8.71
C ARG A 42 3.16 -6.49 -8.01
N TRP A 43 2.50 -7.54 -8.50
CA TRP A 43 1.23 -8.01 -7.93
C TRP A 43 1.31 -8.36 -6.44
N ASN A 44 2.42 -8.97 -6.01
CA ASN A 44 2.60 -9.38 -4.61
C ASN A 44 2.59 -8.22 -3.61
N ASP A 45 2.84 -6.98 -4.06
CA ASP A 45 2.79 -5.81 -3.18
C ASP A 45 1.34 -5.50 -2.75
N PHE A 46 0.35 -5.94 -3.53
CA PHE A 46 -1.08 -5.82 -3.20
C PHE A 46 -1.58 -7.00 -2.36
N GLU A 47 -1.18 -8.22 -2.71
CA GLU A 47 -1.56 -9.44 -1.99
C GLU A 47 -0.94 -9.50 -0.59
N ARG A 48 0.30 -9.03 -0.44
CA ARG A 48 1.06 -9.01 0.82
C ARG A 48 1.25 -7.58 1.31
N PHE A 49 0.17 -6.84 1.35
CA PHE A 49 0.19 -5.46 1.83
C PHE A 49 0.71 -5.42 3.27
N GLU A 50 1.67 -4.54 3.51
CA GLU A 50 2.34 -4.38 4.81
C GLU A 50 2.50 -2.89 5.12
N GLY A 51 2.07 -2.50 6.31
CA GLY A 51 1.97 -1.12 6.74
C GLY A 51 3.31 -0.41 6.86
N ASN A 52 4.39 -1.09 7.27
CA ASN A 52 5.72 -0.47 7.34
C ASN A 52 6.29 -0.17 5.94
N ALA A 53 6.12 -1.05 4.97
CA ALA A 53 6.46 -0.80 3.57
C ALA A 53 5.64 0.39 3.02
N ASN A 54 4.36 0.45 3.36
CA ASN A 54 3.50 1.57 3.01
C ASN A 54 3.92 2.89 3.70
N ALA A 55 4.41 2.82 4.94
CA ALA A 55 4.93 3.98 5.67
C ALA A 55 6.16 4.55 4.95
N ILE A 56 7.12 3.71 4.56
CA ILE A 56 8.29 4.14 3.79
C ILE A 56 7.85 4.80 2.47
N ARG A 57 6.87 4.21 1.77
CA ARG A 57 6.28 4.81 0.57
C ARG A 57 5.71 6.19 0.87
N LEU A 58 4.93 6.37 1.93
CA LEU A 58 4.35 7.66 2.28
C LEU A 58 5.42 8.72 2.59
N LEU A 59 6.53 8.31 3.18
CA LEU A 59 7.63 9.20 3.57
C LEU A 59 8.55 9.56 2.40
N ALA A 60 8.82 8.62 1.49
CA ALA A 60 9.79 8.79 0.41
C ALA A 60 9.16 9.18 -0.93
N HIS A 61 7.89 8.83 -1.17
CA HIS A 61 7.25 9.06 -2.44
C HIS A 61 6.61 10.46 -2.52
N GLN A 62 7.02 11.25 -3.51
CA GLN A 62 6.35 12.51 -3.81
C GLN A 62 4.99 12.24 -4.47
N PHE A 63 3.91 12.46 -3.73
CA PHE A 63 2.56 12.37 -4.27
C PHE A 63 2.28 13.52 -5.26
N LYS A 64 1.86 13.18 -6.48
CA LYS A 64 1.34 14.17 -7.43
C LYS A 64 0.14 14.89 -6.82
N GLY A 65 0.17 16.22 -6.81
CA GLY A 65 -0.88 17.05 -6.19
C GLY A 65 -0.61 17.48 -4.74
N ARG A 66 0.49 17.04 -4.12
CA ARG A 66 1.02 17.62 -2.88
C ARG A 66 2.19 18.57 -3.18
N ARG A 67 2.49 19.47 -2.24
CA ARG A 67 3.59 20.44 -2.36
C ARG A 67 4.89 19.71 -2.78
N PRO A 68 5.73 20.32 -3.63
CA PRO A 68 7.05 19.77 -3.94
C PRO A 68 7.87 19.63 -2.65
N GLY A 69 8.44 18.44 -2.39
CA GLY A 69 9.12 18.09 -1.15
C GLY A 69 8.30 17.20 -0.21
N GLY A 70 8.96 16.21 0.40
CA GLY A 70 8.37 15.29 1.37
C GLY A 70 8.76 15.64 2.80
N PHE A 71 7.82 16.27 3.52
CA PHE A 71 7.45 16.05 4.93
C PHE A 71 6.55 17.21 5.39
N ALA A 72 5.42 16.85 5.98
CA ALA A 72 4.99 17.39 7.26
C ALA A 72 4.57 16.17 8.10
#